data_AF-A0A524HE86-F1
#
_entry.id   AF-A0A524HE86-F1
#
_cell.length_a   1.000
_cell.length_b   1.000
_cell.length_c   1.000
_cell.angle_alpha   90.00
_cell.angle_beta   90.00
_cell.angle_gamma   90.00
#
_symmetry.space_group_name_H-M   'P 1'
#
loop_
_entity.id
_entity.type
_entity.pdbx_description
1 polymer ?
#
loop_
_entity_poly.entity_id
_entity_poly.type
_entity_poly.pdbx_seq_one_letter_code
_entity_poly.pdbx_strand_id
1 'polypeptide(L)'
;MMVKTNQQPDIIILGLGPGDPAYLTLRASAVINQSREIYLRTRDHPTVAGLPEGLKIHSFDDYYEKEESFEKVYQRIAEEIISLAKKLPGVVYAVPGDPFIAEATPALILSLAKSENLVVEVIPGVSFLEPTFAALEGDPLPQLTILDAMDMQKAHYPSSPPDQPTLIVQVYSREIASNVKLTLMAVYPDDHPIFLIHDAGTPTQTLEELPLFELDRSKLIKNRTALYVPPLESGSSLETFLEIIAHLRSPEGCPWDREQDHQTLRPNLLEETFEALEAIDNNDPAAMEEELGDLLLQIALHAQIASEYGEFTMSDVIRGIYTKLILRHPHV
;
A
#
# COMPACT_ATOMS: atom_id res chain seq x y z
N MET A 1 -27.82 14.72 -10.16
CA MET A 1 -27.77 16.07 -9.56
C MET A 1 -27.02 16.95 -10.55
N MET A 2 -27.64 18.03 -11.03
CA MET A 2 -27.16 18.82 -12.19
C MET A 2 -25.76 19.41 -11.96
N VAL A 3 -24.84 19.14 -12.88
CA VAL A 3 -23.52 19.77 -12.94
C VAL A 3 -23.69 21.21 -13.42
N LYS A 4 -23.46 22.18 -12.54
CA LYS A 4 -23.29 23.59 -12.93
C LYS A 4 -21.97 23.72 -13.71
N THR A 5 -22.04 23.83 -15.03
CA THR A 5 -20.88 23.79 -15.95
C THR A 5 -20.32 25.16 -16.34
N ASN A 6 -20.57 26.24 -15.57
CA ASN A 6 -20.10 27.58 -15.95
C ASN A 6 -19.63 28.45 -14.77
N GLN A 7 -19.37 27.85 -13.61
CA GLN A 7 -18.86 28.57 -12.44
C GLN A 7 -17.36 28.28 -12.33
N GLN A 8 -16.54 29.32 -12.35
CA GLN A 8 -15.10 29.19 -12.05
C GLN A 8 -14.96 28.53 -10.67
N PRO A 9 -14.11 27.51 -10.51
CA PRO A 9 -13.96 26.81 -9.24
C PRO A 9 -13.44 27.77 -8.17
N ASP A 10 -13.90 27.60 -6.93
CA ASP A 10 -13.39 28.34 -5.78
C ASP A 10 -11.99 27.86 -5.41
N ILE A 11 -11.72 26.56 -5.58
CA ILE A 11 -10.43 25.90 -5.33
C ILE A 11 -10.06 25.02 -6.52
N ILE A 12 -8.81 25.12 -6.98
CA ILE A 12 -8.20 24.19 -7.92
C ILE A 12 -7.10 23.44 -7.18
N ILE A 13 -7.22 22.12 -7.07
CA ILE A 13 -6.16 21.25 -6.55
C ILE A 13 -5.44 20.62 -7.72
N LEU A 14 -4.12 20.72 -7.81
CA LEU A 14 -3.36 20.12 -8.91
C LEU A 14 -2.14 19.33 -8.42
N GLY A 15 -1.80 18.28 -9.17
CA GLY A 15 -0.57 17.51 -8.98
C GLY A 15 0.63 18.14 -9.69
N LEU A 16 1.77 18.23 -9.00
CA LEU A 16 3.03 18.72 -9.55
C LEU A 16 3.83 17.66 -10.31
N GLY A 17 3.39 16.40 -10.30
CA GLY A 17 4.19 15.30 -10.84
C GLY A 17 5.23 14.79 -9.85
N PRO A 18 5.98 13.74 -10.20
CA PRO A 18 7.02 13.13 -9.37
C PRO A 18 8.35 13.90 -9.38
N GLY A 19 8.36 15.20 -9.63
CA GLY A 19 9.56 16.03 -9.47
C GLY A 19 10.15 16.60 -10.77
N ASP A 20 10.46 15.80 -11.80
CA ASP A 20 10.89 16.39 -13.08
C ASP A 20 9.74 17.22 -13.69
N PRO A 21 9.93 18.53 -13.97
CA PRO A 21 8.92 19.37 -14.59
C PRO A 21 8.33 18.82 -15.90
N ALA A 22 9.05 17.93 -16.60
CA ALA A 22 8.54 17.27 -17.80
C ALA A 22 7.31 16.39 -17.54
N TYR A 23 7.09 15.94 -16.30
CA TYR A 23 5.90 15.18 -15.90
C TYR A 23 4.69 16.06 -15.53
N LEU A 24 4.82 17.40 -15.54
CA LEU A 24 3.65 18.26 -15.39
C LEU A 24 2.67 18.01 -16.52
N THR A 25 1.43 17.70 -16.17
CA THR A 25 0.38 17.55 -17.17
C THR A 25 0.14 18.89 -17.86
N LEU A 26 -0.22 18.86 -19.15
CA LEU A 26 -0.52 20.08 -19.91
C LEU A 26 -1.63 20.91 -19.23
N ARG A 27 -2.58 20.25 -18.57
CA ARG A 27 -3.67 20.92 -17.83
C ARG A 27 -3.15 21.62 -16.58
N ALA A 28 -2.30 20.96 -15.77
CA ALA A 28 -1.67 21.59 -14.61
C ALA A 28 -0.80 22.78 -15.03
N SER A 29 0.02 22.61 -16.07
CA SER A 29 0.85 23.67 -16.62
C SER A 29 0.03 24.87 -17.11
N ALA A 30 -1.11 24.64 -17.79
CA ALA A 30 -1.99 25.70 -18.25
C ALA A 30 -2.56 26.53 -17.09
N VAL A 31 -2.99 25.88 -16.00
CA VAL A 31 -3.47 26.57 -14.79
C VAL A 31 -2.35 27.36 -14.14
N ILE A 32 -1.18 26.75 -13.92
CA ILE A 32 -0.01 27.40 -13.32
C ILE A 32 0.37 28.68 -14.09
N ASN A 33 0.42 28.61 -15.42
CA ASN A 33 0.79 29.75 -16.28
C ASN A 33 -0.26 30.88 -16.31
N GLN A 34 -1.52 30.58 -16.01
CA GLN A 34 -2.60 31.58 -15.94
C GLN A 34 -2.77 32.16 -14.52
N SER A 35 -2.13 31.54 -13.53
CA SER A 35 -2.27 31.90 -12.12
C SER A 35 -1.31 33.02 -11.74
N ARG A 36 -1.76 33.91 -10.85
CA ARG A 36 -0.91 34.95 -10.26
C ARG A 36 -0.18 34.47 -9.00
N GLU A 37 -0.83 33.57 -8.27
CA GLU A 37 -0.30 32.99 -7.05
C GLU A 37 -0.70 31.52 -6.94
N ILE A 38 0.13 30.76 -6.22
CA ILE A 38 -0.07 29.32 -5.97
C ILE A 38 0.28 29.01 -4.51
N TYR A 39 -0.45 28.07 -3.93
CA TYR A 39 -0.23 27.57 -2.58
C TYR A 39 0.29 26.14 -2.66
N LEU A 40 1.52 25.92 -2.21
CA LEU A 40 2.17 24.62 -2.26
C LEU A 40 2.04 23.91 -0.91
N ARG A 41 1.73 22.61 -0.94
CA ARG A 41 1.85 21.75 0.24
C ARG A 41 3.25 21.81 0.84
N THR A 42 4.27 21.81 -0.01
CA THR A 42 5.66 22.02 0.38
C THR A 42 6.45 22.68 -0.75
N ARG A 43 7.46 23.51 -0.43
CA ARG A 43 8.44 23.99 -1.42
C ARG A 43 9.55 23.00 -1.70
N ASP A 44 9.71 21.99 -0.85
CA ASP A 44 10.69 20.93 -1.03
C ASP A 44 10.20 19.94 -2.09
N HIS A 45 10.21 20.40 -3.35
CA HIS A 45 9.81 19.60 -4.49
C HIS A 45 10.55 20.06 -5.76
N PRO A 46 11.22 19.16 -6.50
CA PRO A 46 12.07 19.55 -7.64
C PRO A 46 11.35 20.36 -8.73
N THR A 47 10.06 20.12 -8.95
CA THR A 47 9.25 20.85 -9.94
C THR A 47 9.14 22.35 -9.64
N VAL A 48 9.29 22.75 -8.36
CA VAL A 48 9.14 24.14 -7.93
C VAL A 48 10.17 25.05 -8.59
N ALA A 49 11.37 24.54 -8.86
CA ALA A 49 12.42 25.29 -9.56
C ALA A 49 12.08 25.61 -11.03
N GLY A 50 11.15 24.86 -11.63
CA GLY A 50 10.68 25.06 -13.01
C GLY A 50 9.41 25.90 -13.13
N LEU A 51 8.88 26.44 -12.03
CA LEU A 51 7.67 27.28 -12.06
C LEU A 51 7.97 28.68 -12.65
N PRO A 52 6.98 29.37 -13.23
CA PRO A 52 7.18 30.68 -13.86
C PRO A 52 7.74 31.73 -12.89
N GLU A 53 8.74 32.51 -13.32
CA GLU A 53 9.43 33.51 -12.46
C GLU A 53 8.49 34.58 -11.85
N GLY A 54 7.38 34.89 -12.54
CA GLY A 54 6.39 35.87 -12.08
C GLY A 54 5.30 35.30 -11.16
N LEU A 55 5.29 33.99 -10.91
CA LEU A 55 4.29 33.33 -10.08
C LEU A 55 4.61 33.54 -8.60
N LYS A 56 3.67 34.11 -7.85
CA LYS A 56 3.82 34.27 -6.41
C LYS A 56 3.59 32.94 -5.70
N ILE A 57 4.64 32.38 -5.11
CA ILE A 57 4.60 31.07 -4.44
C ILE A 57 4.40 31.26 -2.93
N HIS A 58 3.35 30.63 -2.42
CA HIS A 58 3.08 30.42 -1.00
C HIS A 58 3.33 28.96 -0.63
N SER A 59 3.75 28.67 0.60
CA SER A 59 3.84 27.30 1.08
C SER A 59 3.48 27.17 2.55
N PHE A 60 3.20 25.92 2.93
CA PHE A 60 2.82 25.56 4.29
C PHE A 60 3.94 24.83 5.05
N ASP A 61 5.19 24.94 4.58
CA ASP A 61 6.36 24.29 5.21
C ASP A 61 6.47 24.65 6.71
N ASP A 62 6.19 25.91 7.05
CA ASP A 62 6.13 26.43 8.42
C ASP A 62 5.21 25.64 9.37
N TYR A 63 4.17 24.98 8.87
CA TYR A 63 3.24 24.23 9.73
C TYR A 63 3.85 22.94 10.24
N TYR A 64 4.78 22.35 9.49
CA TYR A 64 5.51 21.15 9.90
C TYR A 64 6.43 21.39 11.09
N GLU A 65 6.87 22.63 11.31
CA GLU A 65 7.68 23.00 12.49
C GLU A 65 6.82 23.35 13.72
N LYS A 66 5.55 23.72 13.51
CA LYS A 66 4.68 24.29 14.55
C LYS A 66 3.70 23.28 15.15
N GLU A 67 3.35 22.24 14.40
CA GLU A 67 2.39 21.23 14.81
C GLU A 67 3.07 19.98 15.37
N GLU A 68 2.35 19.27 16.24
CA GLU A 68 2.86 18.09 16.94
C GLU A 68 2.73 16.80 16.11
N SER A 69 1.91 16.80 15.06
CA SER A 69 1.68 15.63 14.21
C SER A 69 1.34 16.00 12.77
N PHE A 70 1.63 15.11 11.83
CA PHE A 70 1.27 15.28 10.42
C PHE A 70 -0.23 15.45 10.20
N GLU A 71 -1.07 14.74 10.95
CA GLU A 71 -2.53 14.89 10.88
C GLU A 71 -2.96 16.32 11.20
N LYS A 72 -2.40 16.94 12.25
CA LYS A 72 -2.67 18.33 12.61
C LYS A 72 -2.16 19.30 11.53
N VAL A 73 -0.98 19.04 10.97
CA VAL A 73 -0.45 19.82 9.82
C VAL A 73 -1.45 19.80 8.68
N TYR A 74 -1.87 18.61 8.24
CA TYR A 74 -2.75 18.47 7.07
C TYR A 74 -4.13 19.08 7.29
N GLN A 75 -4.69 18.91 8.50
CA GLN A 75 -5.94 19.55 8.90
C GLN A 75 -5.82 21.09 8.82
N ARG A 76 -4.74 21.65 9.36
CA ARG A 76 -4.51 23.10 9.35
C ARG A 76 -4.30 23.66 7.93
N ILE A 77 -3.59 22.93 7.07
CA ILE A 77 -3.45 23.29 5.65
C ILE A 77 -4.82 23.34 4.98
N ALA A 78 -5.65 22.31 5.19
CA ALA A 78 -6.97 22.24 4.59
C ALA A 78 -7.87 23.40 5.06
N GLU A 79 -7.88 23.70 6.36
CA GLU A 79 -8.61 24.83 6.92
C GLU A 79 -8.16 26.19 6.36
N GLU A 80 -6.85 26.39 6.18
CA GLU A 80 -6.32 27.63 5.60
C GLU A 80 -6.71 27.78 4.12
N ILE A 81 -6.67 26.69 3.33
CA ILE A 81 -7.14 26.71 1.94
C ILE A 81 -8.62 27.09 1.85
N ILE A 82 -9.46 26.55 2.75
CA ILE A 82 -10.89 26.91 2.83
C ILE A 82 -11.09 28.38 3.22
N SER A 83 -10.31 28.87 4.19
CA SER A 83 -10.29 30.28 4.61
C SER A 83 -9.89 31.22 3.46
N LEU A 84 -8.91 30.82 2.64
CA LEU A 84 -8.47 31.55 1.46
C LEU A 84 -9.55 31.55 0.38
N ALA A 85 -10.17 30.40 0.10
CA ALA A 85 -11.21 30.26 -0.94
C ALA A 85 -12.47 31.10 -0.64
N LYS A 86 -12.76 31.36 0.63
CA LYS A 86 -13.83 32.30 1.04
C LYS A 86 -13.52 33.77 0.75
N LYS A 87 -12.23 34.13 0.58
CA LYS A 87 -11.74 35.50 0.43
C LYS A 87 -11.26 35.81 -0.98
N LEU A 88 -10.72 34.81 -1.66
CA LEU A 88 -10.07 34.91 -2.96
C LEU A 88 -10.77 33.97 -3.95
N PRO A 89 -11.11 34.44 -5.16
CA PRO A 89 -11.64 33.55 -6.19
C PRO A 89 -10.52 32.68 -6.79
N GLY A 90 -10.78 31.38 -6.96
CA GLY A 90 -9.91 30.46 -7.69
C GLY A 90 -8.57 30.20 -7.02
N VAL A 91 -8.57 29.78 -5.75
CA VAL A 91 -7.35 29.41 -5.01
C VAL A 91 -6.72 28.19 -5.65
N VAL A 92 -5.47 28.31 -6.11
CA VAL A 92 -4.71 27.20 -6.69
C VAL A 92 -3.83 26.58 -5.62
N TYR A 93 -4.16 25.34 -5.25
CA TYR A 93 -3.40 24.52 -4.33
C TYR A 93 -2.70 23.39 -5.08
N ALA A 94 -1.39 23.22 -4.84
CA ALA A 94 -0.61 22.20 -5.53
C ALA A 94 0.12 21.28 -4.56
N VAL A 95 0.13 20.00 -4.91
CA VAL A 95 0.73 18.91 -4.13
C VAL A 95 1.75 18.14 -4.97
N PRO A 96 2.78 17.54 -4.35
CA PRO A 96 3.67 16.59 -5.03
C PRO A 96 2.89 15.44 -5.68
N GLY A 97 3.36 14.94 -6.83
CA GLY A 97 2.77 13.77 -7.48
C GLY A 97 1.34 14.01 -7.98
N ASP A 98 0.45 13.09 -7.63
CA ASP A 98 -0.98 13.16 -7.91
C ASP A 98 -1.78 13.47 -6.63
N PRO A 99 -2.85 14.29 -6.69
CA PRO A 99 -3.66 14.64 -5.52
C PRO A 99 -4.31 13.48 -4.75
N PHE A 100 -4.36 12.27 -5.31
CA PHE A 100 -4.97 11.11 -4.66
C PHE A 100 -4.01 9.94 -4.41
N ILE A 101 -2.71 10.12 -4.64
CA ILE A 101 -1.69 9.10 -4.39
C ILE A 101 -0.78 9.54 -3.26
N ALA A 102 -0.89 8.87 -2.10
CA ALA A 102 -0.09 9.13 -0.89
C ALA A 102 -0.13 10.60 -0.41
N GLU A 103 -1.29 11.26 -0.57
CA GLU A 103 -1.46 12.67 -0.23
C GLU A 103 -2.81 12.93 0.46
N ALA A 104 -2.75 13.32 1.73
CA ALA A 104 -3.92 13.39 2.61
C ALA A 104 -4.70 14.71 2.50
N THR A 105 -4.02 15.81 2.17
CA THR A 105 -4.62 17.16 2.20
C THR A 105 -5.79 17.34 1.21
N PRO A 106 -5.79 16.78 -0.02
CA PRO A 106 -6.87 16.98 -0.97
C PRO A 106 -8.19 16.37 -0.51
N ALA A 107 -8.17 15.20 0.13
CA ALA A 107 -9.37 14.58 0.69
C ALA A 107 -9.99 15.43 1.80
N LEU A 108 -9.16 16.01 2.68
CA LEU A 108 -9.60 16.93 3.74
C LEU A 108 -10.20 18.21 3.15
N ILE A 109 -9.55 18.82 2.16
CA ILE A 109 -10.06 20.02 1.47
C ILE A 109 -11.40 19.73 0.81
N LEU A 110 -11.55 18.60 0.10
CA LEU A 110 -12.81 18.21 -0.53
C LEU A 110 -13.95 18.04 0.49
N SER A 111 -13.65 17.43 1.64
CA SER A 111 -14.60 17.25 2.73
C SER A 111 -15.08 18.59 3.31
N LEU A 112 -14.14 19.48 3.64
CA LEU A 112 -14.45 20.81 4.19
C LEU A 112 -15.12 21.73 3.17
N ALA A 113 -14.70 21.68 1.90
CA ALA A 113 -15.31 22.46 0.83
C ALA A 113 -16.78 22.09 0.64
N LYS A 114 -17.11 20.80 0.77
CA LYS A 114 -18.50 20.32 0.71
C LYS A 114 -19.37 20.89 1.83
N SER A 115 -18.85 21.01 3.06
CA SER A 115 -19.63 21.63 4.16
C SER A 115 -19.81 23.14 3.99
N GLU A 116 -18.92 23.78 3.25
CA GLU A 116 -18.92 25.22 3.01
C GLU A 116 -19.54 25.62 1.65
N ASN A 117 -20.06 24.65 0.89
CA ASN A 117 -20.61 24.83 -0.47
C ASN A 117 -19.62 25.47 -1.46
N LEU A 118 -18.33 25.17 -1.33
CA LEU A 118 -17.28 25.61 -2.26
C LEU A 118 -17.12 24.59 -3.40
N VAL A 119 -16.91 25.08 -4.61
CA VAL A 119 -16.65 24.28 -5.81
C VAL A 119 -15.16 23.99 -5.92
N VAL A 120 -14.80 22.70 -5.90
CA VAL A 120 -13.41 22.25 -6.05
C VAL A 120 -13.24 21.55 -7.39
N GLU A 121 -12.21 21.95 -8.14
CA GLU A 121 -11.72 21.22 -9.31
C GLU A 121 -10.42 20.51 -8.95
N VAL A 122 -10.29 19.23 -9.31
CA VAL A 122 -9.04 18.48 -9.14
C VAL A 122 -8.44 18.19 -10.51
N ILE A 123 -7.16 18.51 -10.65
CA ILE A 123 -6.34 18.26 -11.83
C ILE A 123 -5.35 17.15 -11.48
N PRO A 124 -5.51 15.94 -12.04
CA PRO A 124 -4.58 14.84 -11.81
C PRO A 124 -3.15 15.18 -12.23
N GLY A 125 -2.20 14.56 -11.53
CA GLY A 125 -0.77 14.59 -11.83
C GLY A 125 -0.26 13.20 -12.19
N VAL A 126 0.96 13.12 -12.72
CA VAL A 126 1.69 11.85 -12.74
C VAL A 126 2.15 11.56 -11.32
N SER A 127 1.98 10.33 -10.83
CA SER A 127 2.42 9.97 -9.49
C SER A 127 3.89 9.53 -9.52
N PHE A 128 4.42 9.06 -8.39
CA PHE A 128 5.72 8.40 -8.37
C PHE A 128 5.63 6.93 -8.83
N LEU A 129 4.43 6.34 -8.91
CA LEU A 129 4.24 4.93 -9.27
C LEU A 129 4.68 4.65 -10.70
N GLU A 130 4.28 5.49 -11.66
CA GLU A 130 4.66 5.33 -13.07
C GLU A 130 6.19 5.29 -13.27
N PRO A 131 6.98 6.28 -12.79
CA PRO A 131 8.43 6.20 -12.93
C PRO A 131 9.06 5.10 -12.07
N THR A 132 8.44 4.69 -10.94
CA THR A 132 8.91 3.53 -10.17
C THR A 132 8.82 2.25 -10.99
N PHE A 133 7.70 1.96 -11.65
CA PHE A 133 7.57 0.76 -12.49
C PHE A 133 8.46 0.84 -13.74
N ALA A 134 8.63 2.04 -14.31
CA ALA A 134 9.59 2.25 -15.39
C ALA A 134 11.03 1.97 -14.94
N ALA A 135 11.41 2.36 -13.71
CA ALA A 135 12.73 2.09 -13.14
C ALA A 135 12.98 0.59 -12.88
N LEU A 136 11.92 -0.13 -12.49
CA LEU A 136 11.94 -1.57 -12.27
C LEU A 136 11.87 -2.38 -13.58
N GLU A 137 11.63 -1.72 -14.72
CA GLU A 137 11.35 -2.36 -16.01
C GLU A 137 10.23 -3.44 -15.91
N GLY A 138 9.26 -3.21 -15.02
CA GLY A 138 8.25 -4.20 -14.64
C GLY A 138 6.82 -3.74 -14.92
N ASP A 139 5.94 -4.69 -15.26
CA ASP A 139 4.49 -4.49 -15.34
C ASP A 139 3.88 -4.77 -13.95
N PRO A 140 3.10 -3.84 -13.35
CA PRO A 140 2.41 -4.08 -12.08
C PRO A 140 1.26 -5.10 -12.19
N LEU A 141 0.89 -5.56 -13.39
CA LEU A 141 -0.15 -6.57 -13.61
C LEU A 141 0.44 -7.97 -13.86
N PRO A 142 -0.28 -9.05 -13.53
CA PRO A 142 -1.65 -9.09 -13.01
C PRO A 142 -1.77 -8.92 -11.49
N GLN A 143 -0.69 -9.05 -10.74
CA GLN A 143 -0.71 -9.08 -9.27
C GLN A 143 0.41 -8.19 -8.75
N LEU A 144 0.05 -7.18 -7.95
CA LEU A 144 0.95 -6.31 -7.20
C LEU A 144 0.20 -5.81 -5.97
N THR A 145 0.86 -5.86 -4.81
CA THR A 145 0.36 -5.19 -3.61
C THR A 145 1.13 -3.88 -3.37
N ILE A 146 0.42 -2.79 -3.13
CA ILE A 146 1.03 -1.51 -2.72
C ILE A 146 0.69 -1.27 -1.26
N LEU A 147 1.71 -1.12 -0.41
CA LEU A 147 1.57 -0.92 1.03
C LEU A 147 2.24 0.38 1.48
N ASP A 148 1.73 0.97 2.55
CA ASP A 148 2.37 2.11 3.21
C ASP A 148 3.34 1.61 4.30
N ALA A 149 4.59 2.05 4.26
CA ALA A 149 5.58 1.74 5.29
C ALA A 149 5.15 2.21 6.69
N MET A 150 4.30 3.24 6.79
CA MET A 150 3.80 3.78 8.04
C MET A 150 2.85 2.82 8.78
N ASP A 151 2.09 2.04 8.03
CA ASP A 151 1.24 0.99 8.58
C ASP A 151 2.08 -0.26 8.85
N MET A 152 2.94 -0.61 7.91
CA MET A 152 3.76 -1.82 7.99
C MET A 152 4.77 -1.79 9.15
N GLN A 153 5.37 -0.63 9.46
CA GLN A 153 6.35 -0.53 10.56
C GLN A 153 5.77 -0.86 11.94
N LYS A 154 4.44 -0.86 12.09
CA LYS A 154 3.73 -1.22 13.32
C LYS A 154 3.29 -2.69 13.33
N ALA A 155 3.45 -3.39 12.20
CA ALA A 155 3.00 -4.76 12.03
C ALA A 155 4.06 -5.76 12.50
N HIS A 156 3.60 -6.89 13.03
CA HIS A 156 4.46 -8.01 13.44
C HIS A 156 4.59 -9.10 12.38
N TYR A 157 3.81 -9.00 11.29
CA TYR A 157 3.80 -9.93 10.18
C TYR A 157 3.40 -9.18 8.90
N PRO A 158 3.96 -9.49 7.71
CA PRO A 158 3.58 -8.84 6.46
C PRO A 158 2.10 -9.01 6.15
N SER A 159 1.45 -7.96 5.67
CA SER A 159 0.03 -7.98 5.31
C SER A 159 -0.26 -8.38 3.86
N SER A 160 0.79 -8.60 3.05
CA SER A 160 0.66 -9.04 1.66
C SER A 160 1.02 -10.51 1.47
N PRO A 161 0.41 -11.20 0.49
CA PRO A 161 0.81 -12.54 0.07
C PRO A 161 2.29 -12.54 -0.36
N PRO A 162 3.12 -13.45 0.18
CA PRO A 162 4.56 -13.41 -0.09
C PRO A 162 4.96 -13.90 -1.48
N ASP A 163 4.09 -14.64 -2.18
CA ASP A 163 4.30 -15.03 -3.58
C ASP A 163 3.80 -13.97 -4.59
N GLN A 164 3.47 -12.76 -4.11
CA GLN A 164 3.12 -11.62 -4.95
C GLN A 164 4.13 -10.48 -4.78
N PRO A 165 4.49 -9.77 -5.87
CA PRO A 165 5.36 -8.62 -5.76
C PRO A 165 4.69 -7.55 -4.88
N THR A 166 5.49 -6.91 -4.03
CA THR A 166 5.00 -5.89 -3.10
C THR A 166 5.82 -4.60 -3.27
N LEU A 167 5.13 -3.48 -3.48
CA LEU A 167 5.71 -2.13 -3.45
C LEU A 167 5.34 -1.44 -2.13
N ILE A 168 6.31 -1.28 -1.25
CA ILE A 168 6.19 -0.56 0.03
C ILE A 168 6.63 0.88 -0.18
N VAL A 169 5.70 1.82 -0.03
CA VAL A 169 5.92 3.24 -0.28
C VAL A 169 6.21 3.99 1.01
N GLN A 170 6.72 5.23 0.91
CA GLN A 170 7.03 6.08 2.07
C GLN A 170 8.12 5.53 3.01
N VAL A 171 9.14 4.84 2.49
CA VAL A 171 10.29 4.37 3.29
C VAL A 171 11.26 5.54 3.51
N TYR A 172 10.86 6.55 4.29
CA TYR A 172 11.58 7.83 4.30
C TYR A 172 12.71 7.94 5.33
N SER A 173 12.82 7.00 6.28
CA SER A 173 13.86 7.01 7.31
C SER A 173 14.44 5.62 7.53
N ARG A 174 15.65 5.58 8.10
CA ARG A 174 16.30 4.33 8.50
C ARG A 174 15.54 3.59 9.60
N GLU A 175 14.87 4.32 10.49
CA GLU A 175 14.05 3.73 11.54
C GLU A 175 12.87 2.96 10.95
N ILE A 176 12.14 3.58 10.02
CA ILE A 176 11.04 2.94 9.29
C ILE A 176 11.55 1.74 8.51
N ALA A 177 12.66 1.91 7.78
CA ALA A 177 13.28 0.83 7.02
C ALA A 177 13.67 -0.35 7.93
N SER A 178 14.15 -0.09 9.15
CA SER A 178 14.51 -1.12 10.12
C SER A 178 13.28 -1.89 10.61
N ASN A 179 12.19 -1.19 10.93
CA ASN A 179 10.94 -1.82 11.34
C ASN A 179 10.31 -2.64 10.20
N VAL A 180 10.23 -2.07 9.00
CA VAL A 180 9.74 -2.76 7.79
C VAL A 180 10.58 -4.00 7.50
N LYS A 181 11.91 -3.91 7.62
CA LYS A 181 12.83 -5.05 7.48
C LYS A 181 12.46 -6.16 8.46
N LEU A 182 12.31 -5.85 9.75
CA LEU A 182 11.98 -6.85 10.77
C LEU A 182 10.63 -7.51 10.49
N THR A 183 9.62 -6.75 10.03
CA THR A 183 8.34 -7.30 9.61
C THR A 183 8.50 -8.25 8.42
N LEU A 184 9.28 -7.89 7.40
CA LEU A 184 9.55 -8.73 6.23
C LEU A 184 10.32 -10.01 6.60
N MET A 185 11.31 -9.93 7.49
CA MET A 185 12.12 -11.08 7.94
C MET A 185 11.32 -12.14 8.71
N ALA A 186 10.05 -11.87 9.07
CA ALA A 186 9.16 -12.90 9.59
C ALA A 186 8.73 -13.93 8.53
N VAL A 187 8.95 -13.64 7.24
CA VAL A 187 8.52 -14.48 6.11
C VAL A 187 9.63 -14.67 5.07
N TYR A 188 10.32 -13.58 4.71
CA TYR A 188 11.34 -13.60 3.67
C TYR A 188 12.71 -13.98 4.25
N PRO A 189 13.55 -14.75 3.51
CA PRO A 189 14.93 -15.01 3.88
C PRO A 189 15.74 -13.72 4.07
N ASP A 190 16.72 -13.76 4.97
CA ASP A 190 17.57 -12.60 5.27
C ASP A 190 18.28 -12.05 4.02
N ASP A 191 18.70 -12.94 3.12
CA ASP A 191 19.41 -12.63 1.88
C ASP A 191 18.49 -12.41 0.67
N HIS A 192 17.16 -12.39 0.87
CA HIS A 192 16.19 -12.13 -0.19
C HIS A 192 16.50 -10.80 -0.90
N PRO A 193 16.65 -10.79 -2.24
CA PRO A 193 16.97 -9.58 -2.97
C PRO A 193 15.80 -8.60 -2.88
N ILE A 194 16.10 -7.34 -2.59
CA ILE A 194 15.14 -6.25 -2.58
C ILE A 194 15.67 -5.07 -3.38
N PHE A 195 14.76 -4.20 -3.82
CA PHE A 195 15.08 -3.05 -4.65
C PHE A 195 14.58 -1.78 -3.99
N LEU A 196 15.48 -0.88 -3.61
CA LEU A 196 15.12 0.47 -3.22
C LEU A 196 15.09 1.37 -4.46
N ILE A 197 13.98 2.09 -4.62
CA ILE A 197 13.79 3.07 -5.68
C ILE A 197 13.84 4.44 -5.04
N HIS A 198 14.88 5.20 -5.36
CA HIS A 198 15.09 6.56 -4.87
C HIS A 198 14.73 7.58 -5.94
N ASP A 199 14.05 8.65 -5.51
CA ASP A 199 13.81 9.84 -6.32
C ASP A 199 13.18 9.56 -7.70
N ALA A 200 12.29 8.55 -7.74
CA ALA A 200 11.57 8.15 -8.94
C ALA A 200 10.91 9.36 -9.62
N GLY A 201 11.10 9.46 -10.94
CA GLY A 201 10.56 10.57 -11.74
C GLY A 201 11.38 11.85 -11.69
N THR A 202 12.66 11.77 -11.27
CA THR A 202 13.59 12.90 -11.30
C THR A 202 14.93 12.53 -11.95
N PRO A 203 15.77 13.53 -12.31
CA PRO A 203 17.10 13.26 -12.85
C PRO A 203 18.05 12.51 -11.92
N THR A 204 17.78 12.45 -10.60
CA THR A 204 18.60 11.72 -9.62
C THR A 204 18.03 10.35 -9.28
N GLN A 205 17.04 9.87 -10.04
CA GLN A 205 16.45 8.55 -9.87
C GLN A 205 17.54 7.47 -9.83
N THR A 206 17.49 6.60 -8.82
CA THR A 206 18.45 5.50 -8.66
C THR A 206 17.72 4.26 -8.18
N LEU A 207 18.10 3.11 -8.75
CA LEU A 207 17.70 1.78 -8.29
C LEU A 207 18.86 1.18 -7.51
N GLU A 208 18.64 0.82 -6.25
CA GLU A 208 19.63 0.17 -5.37
C GLU A 208 19.14 -1.25 -5.08
N GLU A 209 19.89 -2.25 -5.53
CA GLU A 209 19.66 -3.66 -5.20
C GLU A 209 20.52 -4.05 -4.00
N LEU A 210 19.91 -4.69 -3.01
CA LEU A 210 20.58 -5.16 -1.80
C LEU A 210 19.82 -6.35 -1.18
N PRO A 211 20.45 -7.18 -0.34
CA PRO A 211 19.73 -8.19 0.42
C PRO A 211 18.89 -7.57 1.54
N LEU A 212 17.77 -8.21 1.90
CA LEU A 212 16.81 -7.70 2.88
C LEU A 212 17.46 -7.30 4.21
N PHE A 213 18.43 -8.07 4.71
CA PHE A 213 19.11 -7.77 5.98
C PHE A 213 19.85 -6.41 5.99
N GLU A 214 20.15 -5.84 4.81
CA GLU A 214 20.82 -4.55 4.63
C GLU A 214 19.88 -3.37 4.38
N LEU A 215 18.55 -3.59 4.35
CA LEU A 215 17.54 -2.56 4.06
C LEU A 215 17.79 -1.24 4.80
N ASP A 216 17.94 -1.29 6.11
CA ASP A 216 18.14 -0.11 6.97
C ASP A 216 19.58 0.46 6.95
N ARG A 217 20.51 -0.19 6.24
CA ARG A 217 21.91 0.23 6.09
C ARG A 217 22.13 1.17 4.90
N SER A 218 21.19 1.22 3.94
CA SER A 218 21.28 2.14 2.81
C SER A 218 21.49 3.59 3.28
N LYS A 219 22.37 4.29 2.57
CA LYS A 219 22.66 5.71 2.80
C LYS A 219 21.80 6.63 1.93
N LEU A 220 21.05 6.05 0.99
CA LEU A 220 20.24 6.78 0.01
C LEU A 220 18.80 6.99 0.47
N ILE A 221 18.36 6.27 1.50
CA ILE A 221 17.02 6.39 2.11
C ILE A 221 16.75 7.85 2.53
N LYS A 222 15.69 8.41 1.93
CA LYS A 222 15.15 9.77 2.11
C LYS A 222 13.64 9.76 1.84
N ASN A 223 13.00 10.93 2.00
CA ASN A 223 11.56 11.21 1.81
C ASN A 223 10.92 10.74 0.48
N ARG A 224 11.70 10.27 -0.49
CA ARG A 224 11.27 9.85 -1.83
C ARG A 224 11.83 8.47 -2.17
N THR A 225 11.76 7.57 -1.20
CA THR A 225 12.22 6.19 -1.33
C THR A 225 11.04 5.23 -1.23
N ALA A 226 10.96 4.31 -2.18
CA ALA A 226 10.07 3.15 -2.14
C ALA A 226 10.91 1.87 -2.12
N LEU A 227 10.34 0.80 -1.59
CA LEU A 227 10.93 -0.52 -1.52
C LEU A 227 10.08 -1.47 -2.36
N TYR A 228 10.69 -2.12 -3.34
CA TYR A 228 10.10 -3.22 -4.07
C TYR A 228 10.66 -4.53 -3.54
N VAL A 229 9.75 -5.42 -3.15
CA VAL A 229 10.05 -6.78 -2.68
C VAL A 229 9.55 -7.74 -3.77
N PRO A 230 10.48 -8.43 -4.48
CA PRO A 230 10.12 -9.51 -5.39
C PRO A 230 9.37 -10.63 -4.66
N PRO A 231 8.48 -11.35 -5.36
CA PRO A 231 7.75 -12.47 -4.76
C PRO A 231 8.72 -13.60 -4.37
N LEU A 232 8.34 -14.36 -3.35
CA LEU A 232 8.84 -15.71 -3.13
C LEU A 232 8.34 -16.65 -4.25
N GLU A 233 8.74 -17.92 -4.16
CA GLU A 233 8.27 -18.95 -5.09
C GLU A 233 6.73 -19.07 -5.06
N SER A 234 6.15 -19.29 -6.25
CA SER A 234 4.70 -19.46 -6.40
C SER A 234 4.18 -20.55 -5.47
N GLY A 235 3.07 -20.28 -4.77
CA GLY A 235 2.48 -21.24 -3.83
C GLY A 235 2.88 -21.03 -2.37
N SER A 236 3.67 -19.99 -2.06
CA SER A 236 4.03 -19.66 -0.68
C SER A 236 2.98 -18.80 0.04
N SER A 237 1.81 -18.52 -0.56
CA SER A 237 0.70 -17.82 0.10
C SER A 237 -0.52 -18.72 0.34
N LEU A 238 -1.31 -18.34 1.35
CA LEU A 238 -2.57 -19.00 1.65
C LEU A 238 -3.55 -18.88 0.49
N GLU A 239 -3.60 -17.74 -0.19
CA GLU A 239 -4.50 -17.51 -1.32
C GLU A 239 -4.21 -18.45 -2.48
N THR A 240 -2.94 -18.62 -2.87
CA THR A 240 -2.54 -19.58 -3.91
C THR A 240 -2.83 -21.01 -3.47
N PHE A 241 -2.62 -21.33 -2.19
CA PHE A 241 -2.98 -22.64 -1.65
C PHE A 241 -4.49 -22.91 -1.71
N LEU A 242 -5.33 -21.96 -1.34
CA LEU A 242 -6.79 -22.13 -1.41
C LEU A 242 -7.27 -22.24 -2.87
N GLU A 243 -6.61 -21.55 -3.80
CA GLU A 243 -6.90 -21.69 -5.24
C GLU A 243 -6.66 -23.11 -5.72
N ILE A 244 -5.51 -23.72 -5.39
CA ILE A 244 -5.23 -25.09 -5.84
C ILE A 244 -6.22 -26.09 -5.22
N ILE A 245 -6.64 -25.91 -3.97
CA ILE A 245 -7.67 -26.74 -3.35
C ILE A 245 -9.02 -26.60 -4.07
N ALA A 246 -9.42 -25.38 -4.39
CA ALA A 246 -10.64 -25.14 -5.17
C ALA A 246 -10.54 -25.75 -6.58
N HIS A 247 -9.38 -25.67 -7.23
CA HIS A 247 -9.14 -26.27 -8.53
C HIS A 247 -9.21 -27.81 -8.48
N LEU A 248 -8.57 -28.44 -7.49
CA LEU A 248 -8.61 -29.89 -7.29
C LEU A 248 -10.04 -30.42 -7.10
N ARG A 249 -10.91 -29.64 -6.47
CA ARG A 249 -12.33 -30.01 -6.30
C ARG A 249 -13.27 -29.50 -7.40
N SER A 250 -12.75 -28.75 -8.37
CA SER A 250 -13.53 -28.28 -9.52
C SER A 250 -13.96 -29.44 -10.44
N PRO A 251 -14.93 -29.26 -11.36
CA PRO A 251 -15.31 -30.30 -12.31
C PRO A 251 -14.16 -30.86 -13.17
N GLU A 252 -13.13 -30.06 -13.40
CA GLU A 252 -11.92 -30.41 -14.16
C GLU A 252 -10.76 -30.91 -13.26
N GLY A 253 -10.96 -30.90 -11.94
CA GLY A 253 -9.98 -31.27 -10.94
C GLY A 253 -9.81 -32.77 -10.72
N CYS A 254 -9.23 -33.13 -9.58
CA CYS A 254 -8.92 -34.50 -9.20
C CYS A 254 -10.19 -35.28 -8.79
N PRO A 255 -10.48 -36.45 -9.40
CA PRO A 255 -11.65 -37.24 -9.05
C PRO A 255 -11.69 -37.66 -7.58
N TRP A 256 -10.54 -38.01 -6.99
CA TRP A 256 -10.46 -38.44 -5.60
C TRP A 256 -10.84 -37.30 -4.66
N ASP A 257 -10.28 -36.10 -4.85
CA ASP A 257 -10.57 -34.93 -4.02
C ASP A 257 -12.06 -34.57 -4.08
N ARG A 258 -12.67 -34.63 -5.26
CA ARG A 258 -14.10 -34.33 -5.46
C ARG A 258 -15.04 -35.31 -4.77
N GLU A 259 -14.64 -36.58 -4.67
CA GLU A 259 -15.43 -37.61 -4.00
C GLU A 259 -15.40 -37.49 -2.47
N GLN A 260 -14.49 -36.68 -1.91
CA GLN A 260 -14.37 -36.51 -0.46
C GLN A 260 -15.51 -35.67 0.12
N ASP A 261 -15.94 -36.08 1.31
CA ASP A 261 -16.83 -35.35 2.20
C ASP A 261 -16.24 -35.24 3.62
N HIS A 262 -16.94 -34.57 4.54
CA HIS A 262 -16.45 -34.40 5.91
C HIS A 262 -16.26 -35.71 6.68
N GLN A 263 -17.01 -36.76 6.36
CA GLN A 263 -16.90 -38.06 7.02
C GLN A 263 -15.74 -38.88 6.47
N THR A 264 -15.50 -38.81 5.15
CA THR A 264 -14.39 -39.54 4.51
C THR A 264 -13.02 -38.96 4.89
N LEU A 265 -12.92 -37.64 5.10
CA LEU A 265 -11.67 -36.97 5.50
C LEU A 265 -11.35 -37.06 7.00
N ARG A 266 -12.35 -37.39 7.84
CA ARG A 266 -12.18 -37.42 9.30
C ARG A 266 -11.03 -38.33 9.79
N PRO A 267 -10.79 -39.54 9.23
CA PRO A 267 -9.67 -40.37 9.64
C PRO A 267 -8.32 -39.71 9.34
N ASN A 268 -8.14 -39.14 8.14
CA ASN A 268 -6.93 -38.42 7.76
C ASN A 268 -6.67 -37.25 8.71
N LEU A 269 -7.66 -36.39 8.98
CA LEU A 269 -7.51 -35.30 9.95
C LEU A 269 -7.02 -35.77 11.33
N LEU A 270 -7.46 -36.96 11.79
CA LEU A 270 -6.98 -37.51 13.05
C LEU A 270 -5.53 -38.03 12.94
N GLU A 271 -5.19 -38.68 11.84
CA GLU A 271 -3.86 -39.19 11.52
C GLU A 271 -2.84 -38.05 11.46
N GLU A 272 -3.07 -37.03 10.62
CA GLU A 272 -2.16 -35.86 10.51
C GLU A 272 -2.00 -35.14 11.87
N THR A 273 -3.04 -35.15 12.71
CA THR A 273 -2.95 -34.58 14.06
C THR A 273 -2.00 -35.37 14.94
N PHE A 274 -2.02 -36.70 14.85
CA PHE A 274 -1.09 -37.54 15.61
C PHE A 274 0.33 -37.42 15.11
N GLU A 275 0.53 -37.36 13.79
CA GLU A 275 1.87 -37.24 13.18
C GLU A 275 2.49 -35.87 13.52
N ALA A 276 1.73 -34.79 13.46
CA ALA A 276 2.18 -33.46 13.91
C ALA A 276 2.58 -33.46 15.40
N LEU A 277 1.82 -34.15 16.26
CA LEU A 277 2.16 -34.26 17.68
C LEU A 277 3.43 -35.10 17.89
N GLU A 278 3.59 -36.19 17.15
CA GLU A 278 4.80 -37.02 17.20
C GLU A 278 6.04 -36.23 16.76
N ALA A 279 5.94 -35.43 15.69
CA ALA A 279 7.02 -34.54 15.25
C ALA A 279 7.43 -33.52 16.33
N ILE A 280 6.45 -32.93 17.01
CA ILE A 280 6.68 -32.02 18.16
C ILE A 280 7.40 -32.75 19.30
N ASP A 281 6.90 -33.92 19.70
CA ASP A 281 7.46 -34.70 20.81
C ASP A 281 8.91 -35.13 20.51
N ASN A 282 9.19 -35.45 19.24
CA ASN A 282 10.52 -35.81 18.77
C ASN A 282 11.47 -34.61 18.57
N ASN A 283 10.97 -33.37 18.72
CA ASN A 283 11.70 -32.14 18.40
C ASN A 283 12.31 -32.18 16.99
N ASP A 284 11.53 -32.63 16.00
CA ASP A 284 11.93 -32.69 14.60
C ASP A 284 11.26 -31.55 13.82
N PRO A 285 11.96 -30.43 13.54
CA PRO A 285 11.36 -29.29 12.86
C PRO A 285 10.97 -29.58 11.41
N ALA A 286 11.69 -30.49 10.73
CA ALA A 286 11.42 -30.81 9.33
C ALA A 286 10.14 -31.63 9.22
N ALA A 287 9.99 -32.66 10.06
CA ALA A 287 8.74 -33.40 10.14
C ALA A 287 7.59 -32.49 10.59
N MET A 288 7.81 -31.63 11.59
CA MET A 288 6.76 -30.72 12.07
C MET A 288 6.29 -29.75 10.98
N GLU A 289 7.17 -29.26 10.11
CA GLU A 289 6.79 -28.44 8.96
C GLU A 289 5.88 -29.20 7.97
N GLU A 290 6.24 -30.44 7.64
CA GLU A 290 5.49 -31.32 6.75
C GLU A 290 4.07 -31.60 7.31
N GLU A 291 3.99 -32.09 8.55
CA GLU A 291 2.72 -32.49 9.17
C GLU A 291 1.78 -31.31 9.46
N LEU A 292 2.32 -30.12 9.77
CA LEU A 292 1.51 -28.91 9.88
C LEU A 292 0.92 -28.49 8.52
N GLY A 293 1.64 -28.76 7.43
CA GLY A 293 1.14 -28.61 6.06
C GLY A 293 -0.04 -29.54 5.78
N ASP A 294 0.07 -30.81 6.15
CA ASP A 294 -1.00 -31.78 5.95
C ASP A 294 -2.24 -31.48 6.80
N LEU A 295 -2.05 -31.01 8.04
CA LEU A 295 -3.15 -30.47 8.84
C LEU A 295 -3.82 -29.27 8.20
N LEU A 296 -3.05 -28.34 7.63
CA LEU A 296 -3.58 -27.18 6.90
C LEU A 296 -4.38 -27.61 5.67
N LEU A 297 -3.92 -28.64 4.94
CA LEU A 297 -4.64 -29.27 3.83
C LEU A 297 -6.00 -29.80 4.26
N GLN A 298 -6.06 -30.54 5.37
CA GLN A 298 -7.34 -31.05 5.88
C GLN A 298 -8.30 -29.89 6.22
N ILE A 299 -7.82 -28.84 6.89
CA ILE A 299 -8.63 -27.65 7.22
C ILE A 299 -9.16 -26.98 5.93
N ALA A 300 -8.32 -26.82 4.91
CA ALA A 300 -8.71 -26.22 3.63
C ALA A 300 -9.73 -27.06 2.87
N LEU A 301 -9.57 -28.38 2.80
CA LEU A 301 -10.53 -29.28 2.18
C LEU A 301 -11.89 -29.21 2.86
N HIS A 302 -11.93 -29.23 4.20
CA HIS A 302 -13.18 -29.06 4.95
C HIS A 302 -13.85 -27.71 4.67
N ALA A 303 -13.09 -26.61 4.64
CA ALA A 303 -13.64 -25.30 4.32
C ALA A 303 -14.16 -25.21 2.87
N GLN A 304 -13.46 -25.83 1.92
CA GLN A 304 -13.87 -25.89 0.52
C GLN A 304 -15.16 -26.70 0.34
N ILE A 305 -15.26 -27.88 0.96
CA ILE A 305 -16.49 -28.71 0.97
C ILE A 305 -17.67 -27.92 1.55
N ALA A 306 -17.49 -27.26 2.70
CA ALA A 306 -18.55 -26.49 3.33
C ALA A 306 -19.01 -25.31 2.45
N SER A 307 -18.07 -24.67 1.75
CA SER A 307 -18.36 -23.59 0.80
C SER A 307 -19.21 -24.09 -0.38
N GLU A 308 -18.89 -25.27 -0.92
CA GLU A 308 -19.65 -25.93 -2.00
C GLU A 308 -21.11 -26.23 -1.59
N TYR A 309 -21.34 -26.57 -0.32
CA TYR A 309 -22.69 -26.77 0.23
C TYR A 309 -23.37 -25.48 0.72
N GLY A 310 -22.69 -24.32 0.62
CA GLY A 310 -23.22 -23.02 1.04
C GLY A 310 -23.34 -22.85 2.56
N GLU A 311 -22.51 -23.54 3.33
CA GLU A 311 -22.55 -23.56 4.79
C GLU A 311 -21.65 -22.49 5.42
N PHE A 312 -20.35 -22.52 5.11
CA PHE A 312 -19.36 -21.52 5.53
C PHE A 312 -18.14 -21.53 4.59
N THR A 313 -17.35 -20.46 4.65
CA THR A 313 -16.13 -20.28 3.84
C THR A 313 -14.87 -20.30 4.69
N MET A 314 -13.69 -20.40 4.07
CA MET A 314 -12.41 -20.21 4.78
C MET A 314 -12.34 -18.83 5.45
N SER A 315 -12.90 -17.79 4.82
CA SER A 315 -12.96 -16.44 5.41
C SER A 315 -13.79 -16.42 6.70
N ASP A 316 -14.85 -17.23 6.81
CA ASP A 316 -15.64 -17.35 8.04
C ASP A 316 -14.85 -18.04 9.15
N VAL A 317 -14.09 -19.09 8.82
CA VAL A 317 -13.18 -19.78 9.75
C VAL A 317 -12.15 -18.81 10.32
N ILE A 318 -11.44 -18.08 9.45
CA ILE A 318 -10.43 -17.08 9.82
C ILE A 318 -11.06 -15.97 10.67
N ARG A 319 -12.21 -15.42 10.25
CA ARG A 319 -12.91 -14.37 11.01
C ARG A 319 -13.33 -14.85 12.40
N GLY A 320 -13.78 -16.10 12.50
CA GLY A 320 -14.17 -16.72 13.76
C GLY A 320 -13.01 -16.78 14.75
N ILE A 321 -11.84 -17.27 14.32
CA ILE A 321 -10.66 -17.33 15.18
C ILE A 321 -10.07 -15.95 15.47
N TYR A 322 -10.00 -15.04 14.49
CA TYR A 322 -9.55 -13.66 14.67
C TYR A 322 -10.36 -12.96 15.76
N THR A 323 -11.69 -12.96 15.63
CA THR A 323 -12.59 -12.34 16.62
C THR A 323 -12.40 -12.93 18.01
N LYS A 324 -12.25 -14.26 18.09
CA LYS A 324 -12.03 -14.97 19.34
C LYS A 324 -10.70 -14.59 20.01
N LEU A 325 -9.63 -14.38 19.24
CA LEU A 325 -8.32 -13.98 19.75
C LEU A 325 -8.33 -12.54 20.27
N ILE A 326 -8.89 -11.60 19.51
CA ILE A 326 -9.03 -10.19 19.95
C ILE A 326 -9.85 -10.10 21.26
N LEU A 327 -10.97 -10.82 21.35
CA LEU A 327 -11.79 -10.83 22.57
C LEU A 327 -11.06 -11.42 23.79
N ARG A 328 -10.16 -12.39 23.58
CA ARG A 328 -9.39 -13.04 24.67
C ARG A 328 -8.15 -12.23 25.09
N HIS A 329 -7.68 -11.33 24.23
CA HIS A 329 -6.49 -10.52 24.47
C HIS A 329 -6.78 -9.03 24.27
N PRO A 330 -7.67 -8.42 25.08
CA PRO A 330 -8.11 -7.02 24.89
C PRO A 330 -7.01 -5.95 25.10
N HIS A 331 -5.79 -6.39 25.44
CA HIS A 331 -4.62 -5.55 25.65
C HIS A 331 -3.67 -5.51 24.44
N VAL A 332 -3.91 -6.38 23.45
CA VAL A 332 -3.23 -6.43 22.16
C VAL A 332 -4.08 -5.64 21.16
#